data_AF-A0A8T1SD09-F1
#
_entry.id   AF-A0A8T1SD09-F1
#
_cell.length_a   1.000
_cell.length_b   1.000
_cell.length_c   1.000
_cell.angle_alpha   90.00
_cell.angle_beta   90.00
_cell.angle_gamma   90.00
#
_symmetry.space_group_name_H-M   'P 1'
#
loop_
_entity.id
_entity.type
_entity.pdbx_description
1 polymer ?
#
loop_
_entity_poly.entity_id
_entity_poly.type
_entity_poly.pdbx_seq_one_letter_code
_entity_poly.pdbx_strand_id
1 'polypeptide(L)'
;MSMPTISFVRLGSCSFSKSKLLNEVLSPSQQHHDFFIHRDMESGNVPREIADGLVEISWYFPAGRENSDLFPVPVVVTNLRGDIESHWLQFSFVTQVSSAVFIVTENIGEREYALLSSLQGSDIKYYFILHCNNGKIKESLGFLNQLAPVLKLDKFHLLMRENTRSNAGFVSKLQSTIGSIRSSTSKIVNLEDLAVTARELGIQVDEDCEECQSARKCTEEITEEIKDVATYKRKTLRCQGDLWKRLVKVEKELCQMKWQGPTSIEDYKSELKEKLWGLCRRQNQCDLTEGMAKFIKGIGHLPSVEKHYFLKWMKFSLGHIARESLSQMQTE
;
A
#
# COMPACT_ATOMS: atom_id res chain seq x y z
N MET A 1 10.17 5.77 -0.18
CA MET A 1 10.34 5.98 -1.64
C MET A 1 9.29 6.97 -2.06
N SER A 2 9.70 8.13 -2.57
CA SER A 2 8.77 9.17 -3.01
C SER A 2 8.27 8.86 -4.42
N MET A 3 6.97 9.00 -4.67
CA MET A 3 6.34 8.73 -5.96
C MET A 3 5.35 9.83 -6.34
N PRO A 4 5.06 10.02 -7.65
CA PRO A 4 3.98 10.89 -8.06
C PRO A 4 2.63 10.30 -7.65
N THR A 5 1.78 11.13 -7.05
CA THR A 5 0.43 10.76 -6.62
C THR A 5 -0.59 11.31 -7.60
N ILE A 6 -1.43 10.46 -8.16
CA ILE A 6 -2.47 10.82 -9.10
C ILE A 6 -3.82 10.53 -8.45
N SER A 7 -4.58 11.58 -8.15
CA SER A 7 -5.89 11.45 -7.52
C SER A 7 -7.02 11.47 -8.52
N PHE A 8 -7.99 10.60 -8.33
CA PHE A 8 -9.25 10.59 -9.06
C PHE A 8 -10.39 10.93 -8.10
N VAL A 9 -11.12 11.99 -8.41
CA VAL A 9 -12.24 12.49 -7.62
C VAL A 9 -13.48 12.66 -8.49
N ARG A 10 -14.66 12.70 -7.88
CA ARG A 10 -15.93 12.88 -8.60
C ARG A 10 -16.58 14.18 -8.13
N LEU A 11 -17.08 14.96 -9.09
CA LEU A 11 -17.87 16.16 -8.84
C LEU A 11 -19.27 15.98 -9.40
N GLY A 12 -20.27 16.06 -8.52
CA GLY A 12 -21.67 15.89 -8.87
C GLY A 12 -22.02 14.47 -9.27
N SER A 13 -23.28 14.23 -9.67
CA SER A 13 -23.74 12.91 -10.09
C SER A 13 -23.15 12.50 -11.45
N CYS A 14 -22.66 11.26 -11.56
CA CYS A 14 -22.22 10.69 -12.83
C CYS A 14 -22.94 9.36 -13.11
N SER A 15 -23.48 9.22 -14.32
CA SER A 15 -24.05 7.99 -14.86
C SER A 15 -23.01 6.86 -14.96
N PHE A 16 -21.73 7.19 -15.20
CA PHE A 16 -20.65 6.19 -15.22
C PHE A 16 -19.84 6.12 -13.92
N SER A 17 -19.21 4.97 -13.71
CA SER A 17 -18.39 4.72 -12.52
C SER A 17 -16.94 5.20 -12.71
N LYS A 18 -16.51 6.16 -11.87
CA LYS A 18 -15.11 6.59 -11.74
C LYS A 18 -14.19 5.44 -11.35
N SER A 19 -14.55 4.67 -10.32
CA SER A 19 -13.73 3.52 -9.87
C SER A 19 -13.57 2.47 -10.97
N LYS A 20 -14.61 2.24 -11.80
CA LYS A 20 -14.53 1.30 -12.93
C LYS A 20 -13.56 1.81 -14.00
N LEU A 21 -13.67 3.09 -14.38
CA LEU A 21 -12.73 3.70 -15.31
C LEU A 21 -11.29 3.59 -14.78
N LEU A 22 -11.11 3.79 -13.47
CA LEU A 22 -9.81 3.70 -12.84
C LEU A 22 -9.26 2.26 -12.88
N ASN A 23 -10.09 1.24 -12.64
CA ASN A 23 -9.70 -0.16 -12.81
C ASN A 23 -9.29 -0.46 -14.25
N GLU A 24 -10.03 0.05 -15.25
CA GLU A 24 -9.67 -0.09 -16.67
C GLU A 24 -8.31 0.58 -16.97
N VAL A 25 -8.03 1.75 -16.38
CA VAL A 25 -6.76 2.48 -16.55
C VAL A 25 -5.58 1.75 -15.92
N LEU A 26 -5.78 1.10 -14.78
CA LEU A 26 -4.73 0.36 -14.05
C LEU A 26 -4.59 -1.10 -14.46
N SER A 27 -5.43 -1.57 -15.38
CA SER A 27 -5.39 -2.93 -15.89
C SER A 27 -4.70 -2.99 -17.24
N PRO A 28 -3.83 -3.98 -17.48
CA PRO A 28 -3.42 -4.34 -18.84
C PRO A 28 -4.64 -4.68 -19.70
N SER A 29 -4.59 -4.38 -20.99
CA SER A 29 -5.70 -4.60 -21.93
C SER A 29 -6.17 -6.06 -22.02
N GLN A 30 -5.31 -7.01 -21.64
CA GLN A 30 -5.58 -8.45 -21.66
C GLN A 30 -5.96 -9.04 -20.31
N GLN A 31 -5.83 -8.28 -19.22
CA GLN A 31 -6.04 -8.76 -17.84
C GLN A 31 -6.74 -7.67 -17.03
N HIS A 32 -8.06 -7.78 -16.92
CA HIS A 32 -8.85 -6.87 -16.10
C HIS A 32 -8.74 -7.23 -14.62
N HIS A 33 -8.44 -6.23 -13.80
CA HIS A 33 -8.38 -6.36 -12.35
C HIS A 33 -9.17 -5.24 -11.67
N ASP A 34 -9.99 -5.64 -10.70
CA ASP A 34 -10.76 -4.69 -9.90
C ASP A 34 -9.98 -4.29 -8.64
N PHE A 35 -9.19 -3.22 -8.76
CA PHE A 35 -8.43 -2.65 -7.64
C PHE A 35 -9.30 -1.82 -6.70
N PHE A 36 -10.23 -1.06 -7.28
CA PHE A 36 -11.17 -0.20 -6.58
C PHE A 36 -12.57 -0.74 -6.71
N ILE A 37 -13.31 -0.80 -5.60
CA ILE A 37 -14.67 -1.31 -5.65
C ILE A 37 -15.51 -0.38 -6.53
N HIS A 38 -16.39 -0.93 -7.38
CA HIS A 38 -17.29 -0.13 -8.20
C HIS A 38 -18.70 -0.71 -8.27
N ARG A 39 -19.65 0.12 -8.70
CA ARG A 39 -21.08 -0.20 -8.68
C ARG A 39 -21.52 -1.42 -9.52
N ASP A 40 -20.67 -1.87 -10.44
CA ASP A 40 -20.96 -3.02 -11.31
C ASP A 40 -20.35 -4.32 -10.78
N MET A 41 -19.61 -4.28 -9.67
CA MET A 41 -19.15 -5.47 -8.96
C MET A 41 -20.29 -6.10 -8.17
N GLU A 42 -20.12 -7.37 -7.80
CA GLU A 42 -21.02 -8.04 -6.87
C GLU A 42 -21.14 -7.22 -5.56
N SER A 43 -22.39 -6.92 -5.16
CA SER A 43 -22.71 -6.04 -4.02
C SER A 43 -22.21 -4.59 -4.13
N GLY A 44 -21.62 -4.17 -5.26
CA GLY A 44 -21.13 -2.81 -5.45
C GLY A 44 -22.23 -1.75 -5.57
N ASN A 45 -23.46 -2.18 -5.84
CA ASN A 45 -24.65 -1.35 -5.95
C ASN A 45 -25.43 -1.19 -4.64
N VAL A 46 -24.97 -1.83 -3.54
CA VAL A 46 -25.57 -1.67 -2.21
C VAL A 46 -25.34 -0.22 -1.74
N PRO A 47 -26.33 0.44 -1.11
CA PRO A 47 -26.15 1.76 -0.52
C PRO A 47 -24.93 1.81 0.40
N ARG A 48 -24.10 2.84 0.22
CA ARG A 48 -22.89 3.03 1.01
C ARG A 48 -23.25 3.68 2.34
N GLU A 49 -22.88 3.04 3.44
CA GLU A 49 -23.08 3.59 4.80
C GLU A 49 -21.83 4.27 5.35
N ILE A 50 -20.65 3.64 5.17
CA ILE A 50 -19.37 4.09 5.73
C ILE A 50 -18.29 4.36 4.67
N ALA A 51 -18.58 4.06 3.39
CA ALA A 51 -17.59 4.11 2.32
C ALA A 51 -17.53 5.47 1.60
N ASP A 52 -18.49 6.36 1.84
CA ASP A 52 -18.45 7.72 1.30
C ASP A 52 -17.42 8.55 2.06
N GLY A 53 -16.57 9.27 1.33
CA GLY A 53 -15.40 9.97 1.87
C GLY A 53 -14.14 9.11 1.96
N LEU A 54 -14.24 7.78 1.80
CA LEU A 54 -13.04 6.91 1.83
C LEU A 54 -12.09 7.26 0.67
N VAL A 55 -10.82 7.43 0.97
CA VAL A 55 -9.74 7.53 -0.03
C VAL A 55 -9.06 6.18 -0.14
N GLU A 56 -9.30 5.48 -1.24
CA GLU A 56 -8.58 4.24 -1.55
C GLU A 56 -7.25 4.57 -2.21
N ILE A 57 -6.20 3.78 -1.96
CA ILE A 57 -4.86 3.98 -2.51
C ILE A 57 -4.35 2.68 -3.15
N SER A 58 -3.73 2.80 -4.32
CA SER A 58 -3.07 1.71 -5.03
C SER A 58 -1.71 2.15 -5.54
N TRP A 59 -0.76 1.23 -5.60
CA TRP A 59 0.58 1.46 -6.12
C TRP A 59 0.79 0.65 -7.39
N TYR A 60 1.18 1.33 -8.45
CA TYR A 60 1.65 0.71 -9.68
C TYR A 60 3.17 0.69 -9.69
N PHE A 61 3.77 -0.49 -9.94
CA PHE A 61 5.20 -0.67 -10.13
C PHE A 61 5.46 -1.28 -11.51
N PRO A 62 6.16 -0.58 -12.43
CA PRO A 62 6.51 -1.14 -13.73
C PRO A 62 7.51 -2.30 -13.59
N ALA A 63 7.42 -3.26 -14.50
CA ALA A 63 8.34 -4.39 -14.59
C ALA A 63 9.64 -4.05 -15.36
N GLY A 64 9.76 -2.83 -15.90
CA GLY A 64 10.89 -2.39 -16.72
C GLY A 64 10.80 -2.88 -18.17
N ARG A 65 9.59 -3.16 -18.66
CA ARG A 65 9.31 -3.65 -20.01
C ARG A 65 8.45 -2.62 -20.74
N GLU A 66 9.08 -1.84 -21.62
CA GLU A 66 8.45 -0.71 -22.32
C GLU A 66 7.12 -1.06 -23.02
N ASN A 67 7.01 -2.28 -23.56
CA ASN A 67 5.83 -2.70 -24.33
C ASN A 67 4.69 -3.29 -23.50
N SER A 68 4.88 -3.56 -22.22
CA SER A 68 3.85 -4.16 -21.35
C SER A 68 3.51 -3.32 -20.12
N ASP A 69 4.39 -2.40 -19.74
CA ASP A 69 4.14 -1.50 -18.62
C ASP A 69 3.13 -0.42 -19.00
N LEU A 70 2.18 -0.16 -18.10
CA LEU A 70 1.16 0.87 -18.25
C LEU A 70 1.76 2.28 -18.12
N PHE A 71 2.71 2.41 -17.21
CA PHE A 71 3.42 3.65 -16.95
C PHE A 71 4.92 3.36 -16.94
N PRO A 72 5.76 4.28 -17.45
CA PRO A 72 7.20 4.07 -17.49
C PRO A 72 7.85 4.03 -16.09
N VAL A 73 7.08 4.35 -15.04
CA VAL A 73 7.58 4.73 -13.71
C VAL A 73 6.57 4.32 -12.64
N PRO A 74 7.02 4.11 -11.38
CA PRO A 74 6.10 3.87 -10.28
C PRO A 74 5.15 5.06 -10.06
N VAL A 75 3.88 4.77 -9.84
CA VAL A 75 2.82 5.77 -9.63
C VAL A 75 1.93 5.34 -8.46
N VAL A 76 1.59 6.31 -7.61
CA VAL A 76 0.56 6.16 -6.59
C VAL A 76 -0.75 6.68 -7.16
N VAL A 77 -1.82 5.91 -7.01
CA VAL A 77 -3.15 6.30 -7.50
C VAL A 77 -4.11 6.30 -6.33
N THR A 78 -4.81 7.42 -6.12
CA THR A 78 -5.83 7.51 -5.08
C THR A 78 -7.21 7.74 -5.66
N ASN A 79 -8.22 7.15 -5.02
CA ASN A 79 -9.60 7.16 -5.45
C ASN A 79 -10.49 7.65 -4.30
N LEU A 80 -10.91 8.93 -4.34
CA LEU A 80 -11.85 9.46 -3.36
C LEU A 80 -13.27 8.97 -3.69
N ARG A 81 -13.89 8.24 -2.77
CA ARG A 81 -15.27 7.76 -2.90
C ARG A 81 -16.25 8.83 -2.46
N GLY A 82 -17.39 8.88 -3.12
CA GLY A 82 -18.41 9.90 -2.85
C GLY A 82 -18.28 11.11 -3.77
N ASP A 83 -18.91 12.20 -3.39
CA ASP A 83 -18.86 13.50 -4.08
C ASP A 83 -17.90 14.43 -3.34
N ILE A 84 -17.11 15.22 -4.07
CA ILE A 84 -16.17 16.17 -3.45
C ILE A 84 -16.90 17.29 -2.71
N GLU A 85 -18.12 17.66 -3.14
CA GLU A 85 -18.92 18.68 -2.46
C GLU A 85 -19.30 18.25 -1.04
N SER A 86 -19.50 16.95 -0.82
CA SER A 86 -19.86 16.38 0.49
C SER A 86 -18.66 16.01 1.34
N HIS A 87 -17.45 15.91 0.76
CA HIS A 87 -16.24 15.38 1.41
C HIS A 87 -15.05 16.34 1.20
N TRP A 88 -15.25 17.60 1.54
CA TRP A 88 -14.28 18.66 1.30
C TRP A 88 -12.94 18.44 2.02
N LEU A 89 -12.97 17.90 3.24
CA LEU A 89 -11.75 17.61 4.01
C LEU A 89 -10.89 16.58 3.28
N GLN A 90 -11.49 15.48 2.83
CA GLN A 90 -10.79 14.43 2.10
C GLN A 90 -10.37 14.90 0.71
N PHE A 91 -11.18 15.72 0.05
CA PHE A 91 -10.80 16.37 -1.21
C PHE A 91 -9.58 17.29 -1.03
N SER A 92 -9.55 18.09 0.04
CA SER A 92 -8.42 18.96 0.39
C SER A 92 -7.16 18.14 0.62
N PHE A 93 -7.27 17.03 1.37
CA PHE A 93 -6.16 16.11 1.60
C PHE A 93 -5.61 15.53 0.30
N VAL A 94 -6.45 14.89 -0.53
CA VAL A 94 -5.98 14.27 -1.79
C VAL A 94 -5.43 15.29 -2.77
N THR A 95 -5.96 16.52 -2.76
CA THR A 95 -5.44 17.62 -3.59
C THR A 95 -4.05 18.04 -3.16
N GLN A 96 -3.81 18.22 -1.86
CA GLN A 96 -2.52 18.66 -1.35
C GLN A 96 -1.42 17.62 -1.55
N VAL A 97 -1.72 16.33 -1.46
CA VAL A 97 -0.71 15.27 -1.63
C VAL A 97 -0.50 14.84 -3.09
N SER A 98 -1.27 15.41 -4.01
CA SER A 98 -1.25 15.01 -5.43
C SER A 98 -0.22 15.75 -6.26
N SER A 99 0.32 15.03 -7.24
CA SER A 99 0.97 15.60 -8.41
C SER A 99 -0.06 16.14 -9.41
N ALA A 100 -1.20 15.46 -9.53
CA ALA A 100 -2.31 15.86 -10.40
C ALA A 100 -3.64 15.29 -9.89
N VAL A 101 -4.73 16.01 -10.13
CA VAL A 101 -6.09 15.61 -9.73
C VAL A 101 -6.99 15.52 -10.96
N PHE A 102 -7.50 14.32 -11.23
CA PHE A 102 -8.50 14.04 -12.25
C PHE A 102 -9.91 14.15 -11.66
N ILE A 103 -10.64 15.18 -12.07
CA ILE A 103 -12.02 15.44 -11.67
C ILE A 103 -12.95 14.82 -12.72
N VAL A 104 -13.68 13.80 -12.29
CA VAL A 104 -14.70 13.14 -13.10
C VAL A 104 -16.04 13.84 -12.89
N THR A 105 -16.63 14.35 -13.96
CA THR A 105 -17.94 15.02 -13.92
C THR A 105 -18.70 14.85 -15.24
N GLU A 106 -20.02 15.00 -15.18
CA GLU A 106 -20.88 15.00 -16.38
C GLU A 106 -21.42 16.38 -16.73
N ASN A 107 -21.50 17.28 -15.74
CA ASN A 107 -22.01 18.62 -15.92
C ASN A 107 -21.38 19.57 -14.90
N ILE A 108 -21.10 20.79 -15.33
CA ILE A 108 -20.67 21.89 -14.47
C ILE A 108 -21.71 22.98 -14.62
N GLY A 109 -22.41 23.31 -13.54
CA GLY A 109 -23.29 24.46 -13.43
C GLY A 109 -22.65 25.57 -12.60
N GLU A 110 -23.46 26.55 -12.20
CA GLU A 110 -23.00 27.70 -11.41
C GLU A 110 -22.44 27.30 -10.04
N ARG A 111 -23.04 26.29 -9.39
CA ARG A 111 -22.59 25.82 -8.06
C ARG A 111 -21.23 25.13 -8.16
N GLU A 112 -21.09 24.21 -9.11
CA GLU A 112 -19.83 23.51 -9.37
C GLU A 112 -18.74 24.49 -9.81
N TYR A 113 -19.09 25.49 -10.63
CA TYR A 113 -18.19 26.56 -11.03
C TYR A 113 -17.66 27.35 -9.82
N ALA A 114 -18.53 27.74 -8.88
CA ALA A 114 -18.14 28.48 -7.70
C ALA A 114 -17.16 27.65 -6.82
N LEU A 115 -17.45 26.36 -6.63
CA LEU A 115 -16.57 25.44 -5.91
C LEU A 115 -15.21 25.31 -6.60
N LEU A 116 -15.19 25.05 -7.91
CA LEU A 116 -13.94 24.92 -8.67
C LEU A 116 -13.15 26.23 -8.71
N SER A 117 -13.82 27.38 -8.74
CA SER A 117 -13.18 28.69 -8.69
C SER A 117 -12.47 28.94 -7.35
N SER A 118 -12.96 28.35 -6.25
CA SER A 118 -12.31 28.44 -4.93
C SER A 118 -10.94 27.76 -4.88
N LEU A 119 -10.63 26.91 -5.87
CA LEU A 119 -9.31 26.24 -6.01
C LEU A 119 -8.25 27.14 -6.65
N GLN A 120 -8.60 28.39 -6.97
CA GLN A 120 -7.65 29.37 -7.50
C GLN A 120 -6.42 29.52 -6.60
N GLY A 121 -5.26 29.65 -7.22
CA GLY A 121 -3.99 29.84 -6.50
C GLY A 121 -3.32 28.54 -6.06
N SER A 122 -3.97 27.39 -6.26
CA SER A 122 -3.34 26.08 -6.13
C SER A 122 -2.31 25.86 -7.26
N ASP A 123 -1.14 25.34 -6.93
CA ASP A 123 -0.13 24.91 -7.90
C ASP A 123 -0.40 23.51 -8.48
N ILE A 124 -1.51 22.89 -8.06
CA ILE A 124 -1.91 21.56 -8.50
C ILE A 124 -2.48 21.61 -9.91
N LYS A 125 -2.09 20.62 -10.73
CA LYS A 125 -2.63 20.41 -12.07
C LYS A 125 -3.96 19.65 -11.99
N TYR A 126 -5.04 20.29 -12.44
CA TYR A 126 -6.36 19.68 -12.53
C TYR A 126 -6.62 19.17 -13.95
N TYR A 127 -7.13 17.95 -14.07
CA TYR A 127 -7.59 17.35 -15.30
C TYR A 127 -9.08 17.08 -15.19
N PHE A 128 -9.86 17.39 -16.21
CA PHE A 128 -11.30 17.15 -16.22
C PHE A 128 -11.62 15.99 -17.15
N ILE A 129 -12.27 14.96 -16.61
CA ILE A 129 -12.83 13.86 -17.39
C ILE A 129 -14.33 14.12 -17.53
N LEU A 130 -14.75 14.49 -18.74
CA LEU A 130 -16.13 14.84 -19.05
C LEU A 130 -16.81 13.69 -19.78
N HIS A 131 -17.96 13.28 -19.27
CA HIS A 131 -18.85 12.37 -19.97
C HIS A 131 -20.21 13.03 -20.16
N CYS A 132 -20.48 13.46 -21.38
CA CYS A 132 -21.65 14.28 -21.65
C CYS A 132 -22.75 13.46 -22.34
N ASN A 133 -23.80 13.11 -21.59
CA ASN A 133 -24.87 12.27 -22.15
C ASN A 133 -26.02 13.07 -22.79
N ASN A 134 -26.32 14.31 -22.31
CA ASN A 134 -27.65 14.92 -22.52
C ASN A 134 -27.65 16.41 -22.92
N GLY A 135 -26.91 16.84 -23.95
CA GLY A 135 -27.10 18.17 -24.59
C GLY A 135 -26.61 19.41 -23.82
N LYS A 136 -26.26 19.30 -22.53
CA LYS A 136 -25.68 20.39 -21.70
C LYS A 136 -24.17 20.64 -21.92
N ILE A 137 -23.61 20.05 -22.98
CA ILE A 137 -22.18 20.15 -23.33
C ILE A 137 -21.75 21.61 -23.45
N LYS A 138 -22.54 22.44 -24.15
CA LYS A 138 -22.18 23.84 -24.41
C LYS A 138 -22.08 24.66 -23.14
N GLU A 139 -22.98 24.42 -22.18
CA GLU A 139 -23.01 25.12 -20.89
C GLU A 139 -21.81 24.73 -20.03
N SER A 140 -21.58 23.43 -19.85
CA SER A 140 -20.41 22.92 -19.12
C SER A 140 -19.08 23.37 -19.72
N LEU A 141 -18.95 23.33 -21.06
CA LEU A 141 -17.78 23.86 -21.75
C LEU A 141 -17.63 25.37 -21.57
N GLY A 142 -18.75 26.11 -21.50
CA GLY A 142 -18.78 27.53 -21.17
C GLY A 142 -18.14 27.81 -19.81
N PHE A 143 -18.58 27.11 -18.77
CA PHE A 143 -18.00 27.23 -17.42
C PHE A 143 -16.54 26.79 -17.38
N LEU A 144 -16.16 25.71 -18.07
CA LEU A 144 -14.76 25.28 -18.13
C LEU A 144 -13.85 26.28 -18.84
N ASN A 145 -14.33 26.92 -19.90
CA ASN A 145 -13.58 28.00 -20.57
C ASN A 145 -13.38 29.20 -19.64
N GLN A 146 -14.35 29.49 -18.77
CA GLN A 146 -14.22 30.53 -17.73
C GLN A 146 -13.28 30.10 -16.60
N LEU A 147 -13.23 28.81 -16.25
CA LEU A 147 -12.30 28.25 -15.26
C LEU A 147 -10.87 28.10 -15.79
N ALA A 148 -10.68 28.01 -17.10
CA ALA A 148 -9.37 27.82 -17.71
C ALA A 148 -8.29 28.81 -17.22
N PRO A 149 -8.51 30.13 -17.18
CA PRO A 149 -7.52 31.06 -16.60
C PRO A 149 -7.36 30.89 -15.08
N VAL A 150 -8.40 30.50 -14.37
CA VAL A 150 -8.42 30.36 -12.90
C VAL A 150 -7.58 29.16 -12.45
N LEU A 151 -7.73 28.03 -13.14
CA LEU A 151 -7.07 26.75 -12.84
C LEU A 151 -5.89 26.43 -13.77
N LYS A 152 -5.47 27.40 -14.59
CA LYS A 152 -4.38 27.27 -15.58
C LYS A 152 -4.58 26.06 -16.53
N LEU A 153 -5.83 25.84 -16.97
CA LEU A 153 -6.18 24.72 -17.85
C LEU A 153 -5.78 24.99 -19.29
N ASP A 154 -5.36 23.92 -19.98
CA ASP A 154 -5.18 23.89 -21.42
C ASP A 154 -6.08 22.79 -22.04
N LYS A 155 -6.01 22.63 -23.37
CA LYS A 155 -6.79 21.61 -24.09
C LYS A 155 -6.44 20.18 -23.69
N PHE A 156 -5.23 19.91 -23.21
CA PHE A 156 -4.78 18.58 -22.78
C PHE A 156 -5.32 18.22 -21.40
N HIS A 157 -5.64 19.21 -20.56
CA HIS A 157 -6.30 19.02 -19.28
C HIS A 157 -7.79 18.64 -19.42
N LEU A 158 -8.39 18.80 -20.61
CA LEU A 158 -9.77 18.44 -20.88
C LEU A 158 -9.84 17.11 -21.64
N LEU A 159 -10.34 16.07 -20.95
CA LEU A 159 -10.47 14.72 -21.47
C LEU A 159 -11.94 14.38 -21.66
N MET A 160 -12.43 14.55 -22.89
CA MET A 160 -13.79 14.15 -23.24
C MET A 160 -13.85 12.64 -23.50
N ARG A 161 -14.80 11.99 -22.84
CA ARG A 161 -15.19 10.61 -23.10
C ARG A 161 -16.37 10.58 -24.05
N GLU A 162 -16.18 10.00 -25.22
CA GLU A 162 -17.24 9.81 -26.21
C GLU A 162 -18.17 8.64 -25.83
N ASN A 163 -19.42 8.71 -26.26
CA ASN A 163 -20.42 7.65 -26.12
C ASN A 163 -20.19 6.55 -27.18
N THR A 164 -19.00 5.96 -27.22
CA THR A 164 -18.69 4.84 -28.12
C THR A 164 -18.78 3.51 -27.39
N ARG A 165 -18.94 2.40 -28.13
CA ARG A 165 -19.01 1.04 -27.55
C ARG A 165 -17.70 0.58 -26.92
N SER A 166 -16.57 1.26 -27.18
CA SER A 166 -15.24 0.86 -26.71
C SER A 166 -14.52 2.00 -26.00
N ASN A 167 -14.21 1.81 -24.72
CA ASN A 167 -13.42 2.76 -23.93
C ASN A 167 -11.92 2.67 -24.21
N ALA A 168 -11.44 1.69 -25.00
CA ALA A 168 -10.02 1.36 -25.09
C ALA A 168 -9.15 2.56 -25.53
N GLY A 169 -9.59 3.31 -26.54
CA GLY A 169 -8.88 4.51 -26.99
C GLY A 169 -8.83 5.62 -25.92
N PHE A 170 -9.90 5.76 -25.15
CA PHE A 170 -9.98 6.73 -24.06
C PHE A 170 -9.08 6.34 -22.88
N VAL A 171 -9.08 5.05 -22.51
CA VAL A 171 -8.20 4.48 -21.49
C VAL A 171 -6.73 4.64 -21.89
N SER A 172 -6.36 4.35 -23.14
CA SER A 172 -5.00 4.55 -23.64
C SER A 172 -4.58 6.03 -23.61
N LYS A 173 -5.50 6.95 -23.90
CA LYS A 173 -5.26 8.40 -23.77
C LYS A 173 -5.04 8.81 -22.31
N LEU A 174 -5.82 8.27 -21.37
CA LEU A 174 -5.61 8.49 -19.93
C LEU A 174 -4.25 7.95 -19.48
N GLN A 175 -3.91 6.71 -19.88
CA GLN A 175 -2.63 6.10 -19.53
C GLN A 175 -1.45 6.95 -20.03
N SER A 176 -1.51 7.40 -21.29
CA SER A 176 -0.50 8.30 -21.87
C SER A 176 -0.42 9.64 -21.15
N THR A 177 -1.56 10.20 -20.74
CA THR A 177 -1.62 11.46 -19.98
C THR A 177 -0.99 11.28 -18.60
N ILE A 178 -1.32 10.20 -17.89
CA ILE A 178 -0.72 9.90 -16.59
C ILE A 178 0.80 9.67 -16.73
N GLY A 179 1.22 8.93 -17.75
CA GLY A 179 2.64 8.68 -18.05
C GLY A 179 3.45 9.96 -18.31
N SER A 180 2.82 11.03 -18.83
CA SER A 180 3.49 12.30 -19.11
C SER A 180 3.60 13.25 -17.91
N ILE A 181 2.82 13.05 -16.85
CA ILE A 181 2.79 13.92 -15.65
C ILE A 181 4.13 13.94 -14.88
N ARG A 182 5.07 13.05 -15.21
CA ARG A 182 6.39 12.98 -14.58
C ARG A 182 7.44 13.94 -15.16
N SER A 183 7.30 14.45 -16.39
CA SER A 183 8.40 15.20 -17.04
C SER A 183 8.52 16.69 -16.64
N SER A 184 7.55 17.26 -15.91
CA SER A 184 7.45 18.71 -15.70
C SER A 184 7.16 19.14 -14.25
N THR A 185 8.03 18.78 -13.31
CA THR A 185 8.13 19.37 -11.95
C THR A 185 6.95 19.10 -11.00
N SER A 186 6.46 17.86 -10.91
CA SER A 186 5.37 17.50 -9.98
C SER A 186 5.83 17.25 -8.54
N LYS A 187 4.97 17.57 -7.57
CA LYS A 187 5.11 17.23 -6.15
C LYS A 187 5.21 15.71 -6.01
N ILE A 188 6.38 15.20 -5.62
CA ILE A 188 6.63 13.78 -5.34
C ILE A 188 6.66 13.62 -3.83
N VAL A 189 5.74 12.82 -3.28
CA VAL A 189 5.57 12.64 -1.84
C VAL A 189 5.79 11.18 -1.45
N ASN A 190 6.26 10.97 -0.23
CA ASN A 190 6.31 9.67 0.42
C ASN A 190 5.15 9.53 1.44
N LEU A 191 5.03 8.37 2.08
CA LEU A 191 3.92 8.11 3.00
C LEU A 191 4.01 8.97 4.28
N GLU A 192 5.22 9.28 4.72
CA GLU A 192 5.48 10.16 5.85
C GLU A 192 5.01 11.59 5.56
N ASP A 193 5.23 12.09 4.34
CA ASP A 193 4.74 13.40 3.87
C ASP A 193 3.20 13.45 3.82
N LEU A 194 2.56 12.33 3.42
CA LEU A 194 1.10 12.18 3.47
C LEU A 194 0.60 12.31 4.92
N ALA A 195 1.26 11.66 5.87
CA ALA A 195 0.90 11.75 7.29
C ALA A 195 1.08 13.17 7.85
N VAL A 196 2.12 13.91 7.43
CA VAL A 196 2.28 15.34 7.80
C VAL A 196 1.10 16.15 7.29
N THR A 197 0.75 16.01 6.01
CA THR A 197 -0.37 16.72 5.40
C THR A 197 -1.71 16.36 6.07
N ALA A 198 -1.90 15.10 6.46
CA ALA A 198 -3.07 14.65 7.21
C ALA A 198 -3.19 15.40 8.55
N ARG A 199 -2.10 15.50 9.31
CA ARG A 199 -2.07 16.23 10.59
C ARG A 199 -2.37 17.71 10.43
N GLU A 200 -1.79 18.36 9.41
CA GLU A 200 -2.03 19.78 9.11
C GLU A 200 -3.51 20.06 8.80
N LEU A 201 -4.21 19.09 8.21
CA LEU A 201 -5.64 19.14 7.92
C LEU A 201 -6.52 18.65 9.09
N GLY A 202 -5.93 18.26 10.22
CA GLY A 202 -6.66 17.74 11.38
C GLY A 202 -7.22 16.32 11.18
N ILE A 203 -6.72 15.57 10.19
CA ILE A 203 -7.02 14.16 10.01
C ILE A 203 -6.17 13.37 11.01
N GLN A 204 -6.82 12.50 11.79
CA GLN A 204 -6.14 11.63 12.76
C GLN A 204 -5.25 10.62 12.04
N VAL A 205 -4.05 10.43 12.56
CA VAL A 205 -3.04 9.49 12.05
C VAL A 205 -2.83 8.41 13.10
N ASP A 206 -2.95 7.13 12.70
CA ASP A 206 -2.87 5.99 13.62
C ASP A 206 -1.52 5.94 14.37
N GLU A 207 -0.43 6.36 13.73
CA GLU A 207 0.90 6.40 14.36
C GLU A 207 1.04 7.42 15.50
N ASP A 208 0.08 8.34 15.63
CA ASP A 208 0.08 9.35 16.70
C ASP A 208 -0.58 8.84 17.99
N CYS A 209 -1.28 7.70 17.97
CA CYS A 209 -1.88 7.16 19.19
C CYS A 209 -0.82 6.63 20.17
N GLU A 210 -1.08 6.79 21.47
CA GLU A 210 -0.14 6.41 22.53
C GLU A 210 0.19 4.92 22.48
N GLU A 211 -0.82 4.09 22.17
CA GLU A 211 -0.69 2.65 22.04
C GLU A 211 0.28 2.25 20.91
N CYS A 212 0.18 2.93 19.75
CA CYS A 212 1.07 2.68 18.62
C CYS A 212 2.50 3.13 18.92
N GLN A 213 2.67 4.29 19.57
CA GLN A 213 3.99 4.82 19.95
C GLN A 213 4.67 3.96 21.03
N SER A 214 3.93 3.52 22.05
CA SER A 214 4.40 2.59 23.09
C SER A 214 4.89 1.27 22.46
N ALA A 215 4.05 0.67 21.61
CA ALA A 215 4.37 -0.55 20.91
C ALA A 215 5.58 -0.41 19.97
N ARG A 216 5.73 0.75 19.32
CA ARG A 216 6.88 1.07 18.47
C ARG A 216 8.17 1.14 19.28
N LYS A 217 8.20 1.86 20.41
CA LYS A 217 9.37 1.93 21.30
C LYS A 217 9.82 0.55 21.78
N CYS A 218 8.87 -0.27 22.22
CA CYS A 218 9.17 -1.65 22.64
C CYS A 218 9.75 -2.50 21.49
N THR A 219 9.28 -2.28 20.26
CA THR A 219 9.85 -2.93 19.08
C THR A 219 11.27 -2.46 18.80
N GLU A 220 11.50 -1.13 18.83
CA GLU A 220 12.79 -0.50 18.59
C GLU A 220 13.86 -1.05 19.55
N GLU A 221 13.55 -1.13 20.85
CA GLU A 221 14.44 -1.72 21.87
C GLU A 221 14.90 -3.16 21.54
N ILE A 222 14.05 -3.96 20.90
CA ILE A 222 14.40 -5.33 20.49
C ILE A 222 15.23 -5.30 19.21
N THR A 223 14.83 -4.48 18.24
CA THR A 223 15.43 -4.47 16.90
C THR A 223 16.80 -3.78 16.86
N GLU A 224 17.07 -2.81 17.73
CA GLU A 224 18.37 -2.15 17.85
C GLU A 224 19.49 -3.11 18.27
N GLU A 225 19.16 -4.20 18.96
CA GLU A 225 20.13 -5.25 19.30
C GLU A 225 20.57 -6.07 18.07
N ILE A 226 19.80 -6.04 16.99
CA ILE A 226 20.00 -6.84 15.78
C ILE A 226 20.91 -6.08 14.82
N LYS A 227 22.19 -5.97 15.17
CA LYS A 227 23.21 -5.36 14.29
C LYS A 227 23.61 -6.30 13.14
N ASP A 228 23.98 -7.52 13.49
CA ASP A 228 24.25 -8.60 12.54
C ASP A 228 23.29 -9.76 12.80
N VAL A 229 22.51 -10.12 11.77
CA VAL A 229 21.46 -11.15 11.87
C VAL A 229 22.05 -12.50 12.24
N ALA A 230 23.20 -12.89 11.68
CA ALA A 230 23.79 -14.20 11.92
C ALA A 230 24.31 -14.33 13.36
N THR A 231 24.99 -13.31 13.87
CA THR A 231 25.52 -13.25 15.22
C THR A 231 24.41 -13.11 16.26
N TYR A 232 23.41 -12.26 15.99
CA TYR A 232 22.24 -12.13 16.87
C TYR A 232 21.51 -13.47 17.01
N LYS A 233 21.24 -14.18 15.90
CA LYS A 233 20.60 -15.52 15.96
C LYS A 233 21.42 -16.50 16.80
N ARG A 234 22.74 -16.55 16.65
CA ARG A 234 23.60 -17.45 17.45
C ARG A 234 23.58 -17.11 18.94
N LYS A 235 23.61 -15.82 19.29
CA LYS A 235 23.65 -15.35 20.68
C LYS A 235 22.29 -15.49 21.38
N THR A 236 21.22 -15.12 20.69
CA THR A 236 19.87 -14.94 21.25
C THR A 236 18.98 -16.18 21.03
N LEU A 237 19.05 -16.83 19.86
CA LEU A 237 18.24 -18.02 19.52
C LEU A 237 19.01 -19.33 19.74
N ARG A 238 19.56 -19.51 20.94
CA ARG A 238 20.45 -20.64 21.28
C ARG A 238 19.78 -22.00 21.06
N CYS A 239 18.50 -22.10 21.39
CA CYS A 239 17.70 -23.31 21.22
C CYS A 239 17.47 -23.67 19.75
N GLN A 240 17.46 -22.69 18.84
CA GLN A 240 17.22 -22.84 17.40
C GLN A 240 18.52 -22.90 16.58
N GLY A 241 19.68 -22.89 17.25
CA GLY A 241 21.00 -22.99 16.62
C GLY A 241 21.41 -24.43 16.33
N ASP A 242 22.66 -24.77 16.66
CA ASP A 242 23.22 -26.09 16.36
C ASP A 242 22.54 -27.25 17.10
N LEU A 243 21.98 -26.97 18.30
CA LEU A 243 21.20 -27.96 19.04
C LEU A 243 19.99 -28.42 18.23
N TRP A 244 19.20 -27.49 17.69
CA TRP A 244 18.04 -27.80 16.83
C TRP A 244 18.45 -28.55 15.57
N LYS A 245 19.52 -28.11 14.90
CA LYS A 245 20.02 -28.79 13.69
C LYS A 245 20.42 -30.24 13.97
N ARG A 246 21.06 -30.50 15.11
CA ARG A 246 21.43 -31.86 15.53
C ARG A 246 20.20 -32.68 15.91
N LEU A 247 19.26 -32.09 16.64
CA LEU A 247 18.00 -32.73 17.02
C LEU A 247 17.24 -33.20 15.79
N VAL A 248 17.02 -32.31 14.80
CA VAL A 248 16.34 -32.65 13.54
C VAL A 248 17.08 -33.74 12.76
N LYS A 249 18.41 -33.77 12.77
CA LYS A 249 19.17 -34.84 12.11
C LYS A 249 18.95 -36.19 12.78
N VAL A 250 18.93 -36.23 14.11
CA VAL A 250 18.67 -37.46 14.89
C VAL A 250 17.23 -37.93 14.70
N GLU A 251 16.24 -37.03 14.72
CA GLU A 251 14.83 -37.38 14.45
C GLU A 251 14.64 -37.92 13.03
N LYS A 252 15.23 -37.25 12.03
CA LYS A 252 15.18 -37.73 10.64
C LYS A 252 15.79 -39.13 10.52
N GLU A 253 16.91 -39.38 11.19
CA GLU A 253 17.54 -40.68 11.18
C GLU A 253 16.70 -41.74 11.91
N LEU A 254 16.06 -41.38 13.03
CA LEU A 254 15.14 -42.27 13.74
C LEU A 254 13.94 -42.69 12.88
N CYS A 255 13.52 -41.87 11.93
CA CYS A 255 12.48 -42.23 10.97
C CYS A 255 13.00 -43.03 9.77
N GLN A 256 14.20 -42.70 9.27
CA GLN A 256 14.70 -43.21 7.99
C GLN A 256 15.62 -44.43 8.12
N MET A 257 16.28 -44.62 9.26
CA MET A 257 17.22 -45.71 9.56
C MET A 257 18.30 -45.94 8.49
N LYS A 258 18.80 -44.86 7.88
CA LYS A 258 19.74 -44.96 6.75
C LYS A 258 21.13 -45.41 7.17
N TRP A 259 21.51 -45.13 8.41
CA TRP A 259 22.87 -45.31 8.92
C TRP A 259 22.94 -46.39 10.02
N GLN A 260 21.95 -47.29 10.09
CA GLN A 260 21.87 -48.36 11.10
C GLN A 260 23.13 -49.25 11.14
N GLY A 261 23.72 -49.56 9.98
CA GLY A 261 24.86 -50.47 9.90
C GLY A 261 24.53 -51.87 10.42
N PRO A 262 25.45 -52.56 11.13
CA PRO A 262 25.28 -53.94 11.59
C PRO A 262 24.51 -54.08 12.93
N THR A 263 24.15 -52.96 13.58
CA THR A 263 23.45 -52.96 14.87
C THR A 263 21.99 -53.42 14.71
N SER A 264 21.42 -54.07 15.73
CA SER A 264 20.00 -54.45 15.71
C SER A 264 19.09 -53.21 15.59
N ILE A 265 17.88 -53.40 15.04
CA ILE A 265 16.94 -52.30 14.84
C ILE A 265 16.52 -51.70 16.19
N GLU A 266 16.25 -52.54 17.20
CA GLU A 266 15.87 -52.07 18.54
C GLU A 266 16.99 -51.30 19.23
N ASP A 267 18.23 -51.80 19.16
CA ASP A 267 19.37 -51.17 19.83
C ASP A 267 19.70 -49.82 19.19
N TYR A 268 19.71 -49.74 17.85
CA TYR A 268 19.96 -48.50 17.14
C TYR A 268 18.86 -47.45 17.38
N LYS A 269 17.58 -47.87 17.42
CA LYS A 269 16.46 -47.00 17.83
C LYS A 269 16.65 -46.47 19.25
N SER A 270 17.09 -47.32 20.16
CA SER A 270 17.30 -46.95 21.56
C SER A 270 18.43 -45.93 21.69
N GLU A 271 19.53 -46.13 20.96
CA GLU A 271 20.65 -45.18 20.92
C GLU A 271 20.23 -43.80 20.38
N LEU A 272 19.46 -43.76 19.28
CA LEU A 272 18.95 -42.52 18.72
C LEU A 272 17.98 -41.80 19.67
N LYS A 273 17.13 -42.55 20.40
CA LYS A 273 16.26 -41.99 21.44
C LYS A 273 17.07 -41.40 22.59
N GLU A 274 18.10 -42.09 23.09
CA GLU A 274 19.00 -41.56 24.12
C GLU A 274 19.69 -40.27 23.65
N LYS A 275 20.20 -40.25 22.41
CA LYS A 275 20.76 -39.04 21.79
C LYS A 275 19.73 -37.90 21.73
N LEU A 276 18.49 -38.19 21.35
CA LEU A 276 17.40 -37.21 21.31
C LEU A 276 17.13 -36.64 22.71
N TRP A 277 16.97 -37.50 23.72
CA TRP A 277 16.75 -37.09 25.11
C TRP A 277 17.88 -36.23 25.65
N GLY A 278 19.14 -36.59 25.33
CA GLY A 278 20.31 -35.79 25.68
C GLY A 278 20.28 -34.40 25.05
N LEU A 279 19.87 -34.28 23.78
CA LEU A 279 19.73 -33.00 23.10
C LEU A 279 18.58 -32.16 23.68
N CYS A 280 17.42 -32.77 23.95
CA CYS A 280 16.29 -32.10 24.59
C CYS A 280 16.65 -31.58 25.99
N ARG A 281 17.39 -32.37 26.79
CA ARG A 281 17.87 -31.94 28.11
C ARG A 281 18.76 -30.70 28.00
N ARG A 282 19.71 -30.72 27.06
CA ARG A 282 20.60 -29.56 26.81
C ARG A 282 19.83 -28.34 26.32
N GLN A 283 18.80 -28.54 25.51
CA GLN A 283 17.94 -27.46 25.04
C GLN A 283 17.14 -26.84 26.19
N ASN A 284 16.56 -27.66 27.07
CA ASN A 284 15.81 -27.20 28.25
C ASN A 284 16.68 -26.50 29.30
N GLN A 285 18.00 -26.72 29.28
CA GLN A 285 18.97 -26.01 30.12
C GLN A 285 19.36 -24.63 29.57
N CYS A 286 18.91 -24.26 28.36
CA CYS A 286 19.21 -22.95 27.82
C CYS A 286 18.33 -21.89 28.48
N ASP A 287 18.95 -20.95 29.17
CA ASP A 287 18.25 -19.81 29.75
C ASP A 287 17.61 -18.91 28.69
N LEU A 288 16.54 -18.25 29.11
CA LEU A 288 15.89 -17.22 28.31
C LEU A 288 16.86 -16.06 28.08
N THR A 289 17.15 -15.78 26.83
CA THR A 289 18.03 -14.67 26.45
C THR A 289 17.29 -13.34 26.55
N GLU A 290 18.04 -12.25 26.75
CA GLU A 290 17.47 -10.91 26.92
C GLU A 290 16.49 -10.52 25.79
N GLY A 291 16.89 -10.68 24.53
CA GLY A 291 16.02 -10.39 23.39
C GLY A 291 14.73 -11.24 23.37
N MET A 292 14.79 -12.52 23.78
CA MET A 292 13.60 -13.37 23.89
C MET A 292 12.73 -12.96 25.09
N ALA A 293 13.34 -12.55 26.20
CA ALA A 293 12.61 -12.03 27.35
C ALA A 293 11.88 -10.73 27.02
N LYS A 294 12.52 -9.80 26.30
CA LYS A 294 11.89 -8.55 25.80
C LYS A 294 10.71 -8.85 24.88
N PHE A 295 10.87 -9.79 23.94
CA PHE A 295 9.78 -10.20 23.06
C PHE A 295 8.60 -10.84 23.82
N ILE A 296 8.88 -11.76 24.75
CA ILE A 296 7.84 -12.38 25.60
C ILE A 296 7.15 -11.33 26.46
N LYS A 297 7.90 -10.35 26.98
CA LYS A 297 7.34 -9.22 27.72
C LYS A 297 6.37 -8.44 26.83
N GLY A 298 6.78 -8.05 25.62
CA GLY A 298 5.94 -7.33 24.66
C GLY A 298 4.66 -8.07 24.31
N ILE A 299 4.72 -9.36 23.96
CA ILE A 299 3.51 -10.11 23.58
C ILE A 299 2.63 -10.50 24.79
N GLY A 300 3.23 -10.68 25.97
CA GLY A 300 2.55 -11.15 27.16
C GLY A 300 1.91 -10.05 28.01
N HIS A 301 2.55 -8.88 28.09
CA HIS A 301 2.19 -7.85 29.07
C HIS A 301 1.55 -6.60 28.45
N LEU A 302 1.61 -6.42 27.12
CA LEU A 302 0.94 -5.30 26.46
C LEU A 302 -0.59 -5.51 26.42
N PRO A 303 -1.39 -4.44 26.59
CA PRO A 303 -2.83 -4.44 26.34
C PRO A 303 -3.18 -4.93 24.93
N SER A 304 -4.44 -5.35 24.74
CA SER A 304 -4.87 -5.98 23.47
C SER A 304 -4.53 -5.14 22.24
N VAL A 305 -4.87 -3.84 22.24
CA VAL A 305 -4.62 -2.93 21.11
C VAL A 305 -3.11 -2.73 20.86
N GLU A 306 -2.36 -2.38 21.90
CA GLU A 306 -0.89 -2.24 21.84
C GLU A 306 -0.20 -3.50 21.32
N LYS A 307 -0.70 -4.68 21.69
CA LYS A 307 -0.15 -5.95 21.22
C LYS A 307 -0.29 -6.13 19.71
N HIS A 308 -1.40 -5.69 19.11
CA HIS A 308 -1.58 -5.73 17.66
C HIS A 308 -0.57 -4.80 16.96
N TYR A 309 -0.39 -3.58 17.48
CA TYR A 309 0.64 -2.66 16.99
C TYR A 309 2.04 -3.23 17.16
N PHE A 310 2.36 -3.81 18.31
CA PHE A 310 3.68 -4.40 18.59
C PHE A 310 4.02 -5.51 17.60
N LEU A 311 3.10 -6.44 17.37
CA LEU A 311 3.31 -7.52 16.40
C LEU A 311 3.48 -6.98 14.97
N LYS A 312 2.76 -5.91 14.61
CA LYS A 312 2.85 -5.26 13.31
C LYS A 312 4.20 -4.55 13.13
N TRP A 313 4.63 -3.79 14.13
CA TRP A 313 5.94 -3.12 14.15
C TRP A 313 7.09 -4.13 14.13
N MET A 314 7.01 -5.21 14.91
CA MET A 314 7.99 -6.29 14.89
C MET A 314 8.11 -6.90 13.49
N LYS A 315 6.97 -7.18 12.82
CA LYS A 315 6.98 -7.71 11.45
C LYS A 315 7.66 -6.74 10.48
N PHE A 316 7.34 -5.45 10.54
CA PHE A 316 7.92 -4.45 9.65
C PHE A 316 9.42 -4.27 9.88
N SER A 317 9.83 -4.12 11.14
CA SER A 317 11.22 -3.87 11.52
C SER A 317 12.12 -5.07 11.20
N LEU A 318 11.70 -6.29 11.56
CA LEU A 318 12.44 -7.50 11.18
C LEU A 318 12.47 -7.70 9.66
N GLY A 319 11.38 -7.37 8.96
CA GLY A 319 11.32 -7.41 7.50
C GLY A 319 12.31 -6.43 6.84
N HIS A 320 12.47 -5.23 7.40
CA HIS A 320 13.45 -4.24 6.97
C HIS A 320 14.87 -4.77 7.14
N ILE A 321 15.22 -5.20 8.37
CA ILE A 321 16.54 -5.75 8.69
C ILE A 321 16.89 -6.94 7.79
N ALA A 322 15.93 -7.84 7.54
CA ALA A 322 16.16 -8.99 6.68
C ALA A 322 16.46 -8.57 5.23
N ARG A 323 15.79 -7.55 4.69
CA ARG A 323 16.03 -7.06 3.33
C ARG A 323 17.40 -6.40 3.20
N GLU A 324 17.81 -5.61 4.19
CA GLU A 324 19.14 -5.00 4.23
C GLU A 324 20.26 -6.04 4.30
N SER A 325 20.07 -7.08 5.12
CA SER A 325 21.04 -8.18 5.18
C SER A 325 21.12 -8.96 3.86
N LEU A 326 19.99 -9.18 3.17
CA LEU A 326 19.97 -9.85 1.87
C LEU A 326 20.62 -9.02 0.76
N SER A 327 20.42 -7.71 0.73
CA SER A 327 21.04 -6.85 -0.29
C SER A 327 22.57 -6.79 -0.12
N GLN A 328 23.07 -6.78 1.12
CA GLN A 328 24.49 -6.90 1.43
C GLN A 328 25.07 -8.23 0.93
N MET A 329 24.39 -9.35 1.15
CA MET A 329 24.82 -10.66 0.66
C MET A 329 24.78 -10.84 -0.86
N GLN A 330 24.02 -10.01 -1.58
CA GLN A 330 23.95 -10.04 -3.05
C GLN A 330 24.96 -9.11 -3.73
N THR A 331 25.63 -8.24 -2.96
CA THR A 331 26.64 -7.31 -3.45
C THR A 331 28.08 -7.76 -3.18
N GLU A 332 28.25 -8.89 -2.47
CA GLU A 332 29.49 -9.64 -2.29
C GLU A 332 29.62 -10.79 -3.30
#